data_AF-A0A7C3L6U7-F1
#
_entry.id   AF-A0A7C3L6U7-F1
#
_cell.length_a   1.000
_cell.length_b   1.000
_cell.length_c   1.000
_cell.angle_alpha   90.00
_cell.angle_beta   90.00
_cell.angle_gamma   90.00
#
_symmetry.space_group_name_H-M   'P 1'
#
loop_
_entity.id
_entity.type
_entity.pdbx_description
1 polymer ?
#
loop_
_entity_poly.entity_id
_entity_poly.type
_entity_poly.pdbx_seq_one_letter_code
_entity_poly.pdbx_strand_id
1 'polypeptide(L)'
;MRNTVSLAFIFLLVFAPLAFGTTGLWALTITESGAVAALLVYLLGRRQRDAVFYRTPGLVPLILFLCYILAQLLPLPAGLIKFISPATWQLYHAAFGPLSLPGGISISIDKKATIAAFFRFSAYAAFYVLTIQLLVRRERLKKTAAIVAVFAVLPALLAIVLKLTSAPAAIYGPRSSGLFAFRAPETLTFAGLTVILLPMA
;
A
#
# COMPACT_ATOMS: atom_id res chain seq x y z
N MET A 1 1.14 -17.22 -21.19
CA MET A 1 0.90 -16.93 -19.77
C MET A 1 2.12 -16.39 -19.02
N ARG A 2 3.26 -17.10 -18.94
CA ARG A 2 4.43 -16.59 -18.20
C ARG A 2 4.94 -15.21 -18.67
N ASN A 3 4.93 -14.95 -19.98
CA ASN A 3 5.28 -13.64 -20.53
C ASN A 3 4.24 -12.57 -20.17
N THR A 4 2.94 -12.90 -20.24
CA THR A 4 1.84 -12.01 -19.84
C THR A 4 1.97 -11.57 -18.38
N VAL A 5 2.21 -12.51 -17.47
CA VAL A 5 2.41 -12.19 -16.03
C VAL A 5 3.67 -11.36 -15.83
N SER A 6 4.77 -11.67 -16.54
CA SER A 6 6.01 -10.88 -16.45
C SER A 6 5.81 -9.43 -16.94
N LEU A 7 5.01 -9.24 -18.00
CA LEU A 7 4.69 -7.93 -18.54
C LEU A 7 3.77 -7.16 -17.59
N ALA A 8 2.73 -7.81 -17.05
CA ALA A 8 1.86 -7.22 -16.02
C ALA A 8 2.65 -6.80 -14.78
N PHE A 9 3.62 -7.62 -14.36
CA PHE A 9 4.51 -7.31 -13.24
C PHE A 9 5.38 -6.08 -13.52
N ILE A 10 6.02 -5.99 -14.69
CA ILE A 10 6.83 -4.82 -15.06
C ILE A 10 5.95 -3.57 -15.18
N PHE A 11 4.76 -3.71 -15.78
CA PHE A 11 3.79 -2.63 -15.87
C PHE A 11 3.43 -2.09 -14.49
N LEU A 12 3.07 -2.95 -13.54
CA LEU A 12 2.76 -2.55 -12.16
C LEU A 12 3.95 -1.88 -11.46
N LEU A 13 5.15 -2.38 -11.70
CA LEU A 13 6.38 -1.86 -11.12
C LEU A 13 6.67 -0.43 -11.58
N VAL A 14 6.42 -0.12 -12.85
CA VAL A 14 6.60 1.22 -13.43
C VAL A 14 5.40 2.12 -13.12
N PHE A 15 4.19 1.58 -13.19
CA PHE A 15 2.95 2.31 -12.98
C PHE A 15 2.79 2.78 -11.54
N ALA A 16 3.07 1.93 -10.54
CA ALA A 16 2.91 2.27 -9.13
C ALA A 16 3.64 3.58 -8.74
N PRO A 17 4.96 3.75 -8.96
CA PRO A 17 5.68 5.00 -8.66
C PRO A 17 5.21 6.19 -9.52
N LEU A 18 4.79 5.96 -10.76
CA LEU A 18 4.20 7.02 -11.58
C LEU A 18 2.87 7.52 -11.00
N ALA A 19 2.07 6.58 -10.48
CA ALA A 19 0.77 6.83 -9.90
C ALA A 19 0.86 7.38 -8.46
N PHE A 20 2.01 7.28 -7.78
CA PHE A 20 2.23 7.97 -6.50
C PHE A 20 2.19 9.50 -6.63
N GLY A 21 2.36 10.06 -7.83
CA GLY A 21 2.12 11.48 -8.12
C GLY A 21 0.64 11.88 -8.11
N THR A 22 -0.27 10.91 -8.22
CA THR A 22 -1.72 11.11 -8.24
C THR A 22 -2.32 10.45 -7.00
N THR A 23 -2.72 11.23 -5.99
CA THR A 23 -3.36 10.72 -4.76
C THR A 23 -4.78 10.16 -4.99
N GLY A 24 -5.11 9.78 -6.22
CA GLY A 24 -6.44 9.35 -6.61
C GLY A 24 -6.71 7.91 -6.20
N LEU A 25 -7.94 7.64 -5.75
CA LEU A 25 -8.42 6.29 -5.46
C LEU A 25 -8.25 5.34 -6.67
N TRP A 26 -8.34 5.88 -7.90
CA TRP A 26 -8.17 5.14 -9.15
C TRP A 26 -6.78 4.52 -9.33
N ALA A 27 -5.72 5.21 -8.89
CA ALA A 27 -4.35 4.72 -8.98
C ALA A 27 -4.12 3.53 -8.05
N LEU A 28 -4.65 3.64 -6.83
CA LEU A 28 -4.62 2.58 -5.83
C LEU A 28 -5.41 1.35 -6.31
N THR A 29 -6.64 1.54 -6.79
CA THR A 29 -7.47 0.41 -7.25
C THR A 29 -6.86 -0.34 -8.43
N ILE A 30 -6.25 0.35 -9.40
CA ILE A 30 -5.55 -0.29 -10.52
C ILE A 30 -4.35 -1.10 -10.01
N THR A 31 -3.55 -0.54 -9.10
CA THR A 31 -2.36 -1.21 -8.58
C THR A 31 -2.74 -2.43 -7.74
N GLU A 32 -3.75 -2.30 -6.87
CA GLU A 32 -4.23 -3.37 -6.01
C GLU A 32 -4.86 -4.51 -6.81
N SER A 33 -5.84 -4.19 -7.65
CA SER A 33 -6.52 -5.19 -8.49
C SER A 33 -5.56 -5.84 -9.49
N GLY A 34 -4.66 -5.07 -10.09
CA GLY A 34 -3.67 -5.57 -11.03
C GLY A 34 -2.68 -6.54 -10.39
N ALA A 35 -2.19 -6.25 -9.17
CA ALA A 35 -1.28 -7.14 -8.46
C ALA A 35 -1.94 -8.48 -8.11
N VAL A 36 -3.18 -8.44 -7.59
CA VAL A 36 -3.95 -9.64 -7.25
C VAL A 36 -4.30 -10.44 -8.52
N ALA A 37 -4.76 -9.77 -9.58
CA ALA A 37 -5.08 -10.41 -10.85
C ALA A 37 -3.85 -11.08 -11.48
N ALA A 38 -2.69 -10.43 -11.46
CA ALA A 38 -1.44 -11.00 -11.96
C ALA A 38 -1.04 -12.26 -11.19
N LEU A 39 -1.23 -12.28 -9.85
CA LEU A 39 -1.00 -13.46 -9.03
C LEU A 39 -1.98 -14.58 -9.38
N LEU A 40 -3.27 -14.29 -9.53
CA LEU A 40 -4.28 -15.28 -9.90
C LEU A 40 -3.97 -15.90 -11.27
N VAL A 41 -3.64 -15.10 -12.27
CA VAL A 41 -3.25 -15.59 -13.60
C VAL A 41 -1.99 -16.46 -13.53
N TYR A 42 -1.02 -16.09 -12.68
CA TYR A 42 0.17 -16.91 -12.44
C TYR A 42 -0.18 -18.28 -11.82
N LEU A 43 -1.04 -18.31 -10.80
CA LEU A 43 -1.46 -19.55 -10.13
C LEU A 43 -2.31 -20.45 -11.05
N LEU A 44 -3.22 -19.88 -11.83
CA LEU A 44 -4.03 -20.61 -12.81
C LEU A 44 -3.15 -21.19 -13.93
N GLY A 45 -2.22 -20.40 -14.46
CA GLY A 45 -1.28 -20.87 -15.48
C GLY A 45 -0.30 -21.92 -14.96
N ARG A 46 -0.02 -21.94 -13.65
CA ARG A 46 0.79 -22.97 -13.00
C ARG A 46 0.05 -24.30 -12.91
N ARG A 47 -1.24 -24.30 -12.54
CA ARG A 47 -2.05 -25.52 -12.43
C ARG A 47 -2.06 -26.34 -13.71
N GLN A 48 -1.85 -25.70 -14.86
CA GLN A 48 -1.81 -26.34 -16.17
C GLN A 48 -0.44 -26.92 -16.57
N ARG A 49 0.65 -26.63 -15.84
CA ARG A 49 2.04 -26.89 -16.30
C ARG A 49 3.01 -27.42 -15.24
N ASP A 50 2.52 -27.83 -14.07
CA ASP A 50 3.33 -28.36 -12.95
C ASP A 50 4.63 -27.60 -12.70
N ALA A 51 4.57 -26.27 -12.76
CA ALA A 51 5.75 -25.45 -12.56
C ALA A 51 6.20 -25.49 -11.09
N VAL A 52 7.52 -25.61 -10.90
CA VAL A 52 8.18 -25.56 -9.58
C VAL A 52 7.86 -24.22 -8.91
N PHE A 53 7.28 -24.29 -7.71
CA PHE A 53 6.99 -23.12 -6.89
C PHE A 53 8.06 -22.96 -5.84
N TYR A 54 8.75 -21.83 -5.92
CA TYR A 54 9.79 -21.53 -4.97
C TYR A 54 9.15 -21.19 -3.64
N ARG A 55 9.71 -21.73 -2.55
CA ARG A 55 9.23 -21.44 -1.21
C ARG A 55 9.49 -19.96 -0.90
N THR A 56 8.44 -19.17 -0.89
CA THR A 56 8.49 -17.75 -0.52
C THR A 56 8.82 -17.65 0.98
N PRO A 57 9.98 -17.12 1.39
CA PRO A 57 10.27 -16.90 2.80
C PRO A 57 9.26 -15.93 3.41
N GLY A 58 8.91 -16.12 4.68
CA GLY A 58 7.98 -15.21 5.37
C GLY A 58 6.52 -15.28 4.90
N LEU A 59 6.12 -16.24 4.08
CA LEU A 59 4.74 -16.36 3.61
C LEU A 59 3.76 -16.68 4.76
N VAL A 60 4.17 -17.48 5.74
CA VAL A 60 3.34 -17.81 6.91
C VAL A 60 3.00 -16.56 7.75
N PRO A 61 3.98 -15.76 8.24
CA PRO A 61 3.66 -14.55 9.00
C PRO A 61 2.88 -13.53 8.17
N LEU A 62 3.11 -13.47 6.85
CA LEU A 62 2.35 -12.60 5.96
C LEU A 62 0.87 -13.00 5.87
N ILE A 63 0.57 -14.29 5.75
CA ILE A 63 -0.81 -14.79 5.78
C ILE A 63 -1.44 -14.54 7.14
N LEU A 64 -0.72 -14.82 8.24
CA LEU A 64 -1.22 -14.56 9.59
C LEU A 64 -1.54 -13.08 9.79
N PHE A 65 -0.71 -12.18 9.27
CA PHE A 65 -0.96 -10.74 9.31
C PHE A 65 -2.22 -10.33 8.53
N LEU A 66 -2.42 -10.89 7.32
CA LEU A 66 -3.66 -10.64 6.56
C LEU A 66 -4.90 -11.20 7.28
N CYS A 67 -4.80 -12.39 7.85
CA CYS A 67 -5.84 -12.97 8.69
C CYS A 67 -6.13 -12.12 9.92
N TYR A 68 -5.10 -11.53 10.54
CA TYR A 68 -5.25 -10.63 11.67
C TYR A 68 -6.03 -9.36 11.28
N ILE A 69 -5.74 -8.75 10.13
CA ILE A 69 -6.53 -7.61 9.63
C ILE A 69 -8.00 -7.98 9.42
N LEU A 70 -8.27 -9.18 8.88
CA LEU A 70 -9.65 -9.68 8.75
C LEU A 70 -10.30 -9.95 10.10
N ALA A 71 -9.55 -10.47 11.07
CA ALA A 71 -10.06 -10.70 12.42
C ALA A 71 -10.44 -9.39 13.12
N GLN A 72 -9.77 -8.27 12.82
CA GLN A 72 -10.16 -6.94 13.33
C GLN A 72 -11.54 -6.46 12.83
N LEU A 73 -12.05 -7.02 11.74
CA LEU A 73 -13.37 -6.71 11.18
C LEU A 73 -14.49 -7.53 11.83
N LEU A 74 -14.18 -8.61 12.56
CA LEU A 74 -15.19 -9.41 13.24
C LEU A 74 -15.84 -8.60 14.37
N PRO A 75 -17.18 -8.50 14.39
CA PRO A 75 -17.89 -7.90 15.51
C PRO A 75 -17.74 -8.84 16.72
N LEU A 76 -17.02 -8.38 17.75
CA LEU A 76 -16.87 -9.13 18.99
C LEU A 76 -17.97 -8.72 19.97
N PRO A 77 -18.46 -9.67 20.79
CA PRO A 77 -19.41 -9.34 21.84
C PRO A 77 -18.75 -8.39 22.85
N ALA A 78 -19.51 -7.40 23.32
CA ALA A 78 -19.04 -6.32 24.19
C ALA A 78 -18.23 -6.80 25.42
N GLY A 79 -18.57 -7.98 25.96
CA GLY A 79 -17.87 -8.57 27.11
C GLY A 79 -16.39 -8.92 26.85
N LEU A 80 -16.05 -9.36 25.63
CA LEU A 80 -14.67 -9.68 25.26
C LEU A 80 -13.82 -8.42 25.05
N ILE A 81 -14.43 -7.34 24.53
CA ILE A 81 -13.73 -6.07 24.26
C ILE A 81 -13.32 -5.39 25.55
N LYS A 82 -14.17 -5.44 26.58
CA LYS A 82 -13.85 -4.91 27.92
C LYS A 82 -12.59 -5.56 28.52
N PHE A 83 -12.36 -6.84 28.24
CA PHE A 83 -11.21 -7.58 28.76
C PHE A 83 -9.93 -7.32 27.95
N ILE A 84 -10.04 -7.23 26.62
CA ILE A 84 -8.89 -7.09 25.71
C ILE A 84 -8.42 -5.63 25.58
N SER A 85 -9.36 -4.68 25.47
CA SER A 85 -9.04 -3.27 25.24
C SER A 85 -10.01 -2.35 26.01
N PRO A 86 -9.71 -2.03 27.28
CA PRO A 86 -10.53 -1.13 28.08
C PRO A 86 -10.57 0.31 27.52
N ALA A 87 -9.53 0.74 26.81
CA ALA A 87 -9.50 2.06 26.15
C ALA A 87 -10.51 2.15 25.00
N THR A 88 -10.66 1.09 24.19
CA THR A 88 -11.65 1.04 23.11
C THR A 88 -13.07 1.09 23.70
N TRP A 89 -13.32 0.40 24.81
CA TRP A 89 -14.60 0.41 25.51
C TRP A 89 -15.04 1.82 25.94
N GLN A 90 -14.11 2.64 26.47
CA GLN A 90 -14.41 4.01 26.88
C GLN A 90 -14.81 4.90 25.70
N LEU A 91 -14.14 4.76 24.54
CA LEU A 91 -14.47 5.50 23.33
C LEU A 91 -15.87 5.15 22.80
N TYR A 92 -16.24 3.87 22.82
CA TYR A 92 -17.58 3.43 22.40
C TYR A 92 -18.67 3.87 23.37
N HIS A 93 -18.42 3.87 24.67
CA HIS A 93 -19.37 4.40 25.65
C HIS A 93 -19.59 5.91 25.51
N ALA A 94 -18.52 6.67 25.26
CA ALA A 94 -18.60 8.11 25.02
C ALA A 94 -19.35 8.44 23.73
N ALA A 95 -19.23 7.60 22.69
CA ALA A 95 -19.84 7.82 21.39
C ALA A 95 -21.32 7.39 21.30
N PHE A 96 -21.73 6.30 21.98
CA PHE A 96 -23.08 5.72 21.82
C PHE A 96 -23.99 5.87 23.07
N GLY A 97 -23.47 6.35 24.19
CA GLY A 97 -24.25 6.56 25.41
C GLY A 97 -24.84 5.27 26.02
N PRO A 98 -25.65 5.36 27.09
CA PRO A 98 -26.15 4.19 27.83
C PRO A 98 -27.23 3.36 27.13
N LEU A 99 -27.81 3.84 26.03
CA LEU A 99 -29.13 3.37 25.55
C LEU A 99 -29.12 2.54 24.26
N SER A 100 -27.96 2.33 23.62
CA SER A 100 -27.93 1.54 22.37
C SER A 100 -26.53 1.05 22.03
N LEU A 101 -25.91 0.27 22.93
CA LEU A 101 -24.76 -0.54 22.54
C LEU A 101 -25.26 -1.67 21.61
N PRO A 102 -24.90 -1.69 20.32
CA PRO A 102 -25.20 -2.81 19.46
C PRO A 102 -24.52 -4.05 20.05
N GLY A 103 -25.20 -5.21 20.05
CA GLY A 103 -24.73 -6.45 20.69
C GLY A 103 -23.38 -6.99 20.20
N GLY A 104 -22.77 -6.38 19.17
CA GLY A 104 -21.40 -6.62 18.74
C GLY A 104 -20.73 -5.33 18.29
N ILE A 105 -19.54 -5.06 18.83
CA ILE A 105 -18.69 -3.92 18.45
C ILE A 105 -17.46 -4.49 17.73
N SER A 106 -17.07 -3.91 16.59
CA SER A 106 -15.82 -4.31 15.93
C SER A 106 -14.63 -3.69 16.67
N ILE A 107 -13.49 -4.40 16.73
CA ILE A 107 -12.25 -3.81 17.27
C ILE A 107 -11.82 -2.58 16.45
N SER A 108 -12.04 -2.63 15.13
CA SER A 108 -11.78 -1.47 14.28
C SER A 108 -12.84 -0.38 14.46
N ILE A 109 -12.35 0.83 14.76
CA ILE A 109 -13.11 2.08 14.85
C ILE A 109 -13.56 2.54 13.45
N ASP A 110 -12.74 2.34 12.43
CA ASP A 110 -13.06 2.65 11.02
C ASP A 110 -12.96 1.40 10.14
N LYS A 111 -14.11 0.74 9.96
CA LYS A 111 -14.23 -0.45 9.12
C LYS A 111 -13.81 -0.19 7.68
N LYS A 112 -14.09 1.00 7.13
CA LYS A 112 -13.78 1.31 5.72
C LYS A 112 -12.27 1.41 5.53
N ALA A 113 -11.58 2.07 6.46
CA ALA A 113 -10.12 2.15 6.45
C ALA A 113 -9.46 0.77 6.61
N THR A 114 -9.99 -0.10 7.48
CA THR A 114 -9.45 -1.46 7.66
C THR A 114 -9.63 -2.33 6.41
N ILE A 115 -10.77 -2.25 5.73
CA ILE A 115 -10.98 -2.97 4.46
C ILE A 115 -10.00 -2.47 3.38
N ALA A 116 -9.84 -1.15 3.26
CA ALA A 116 -8.86 -0.58 2.32
C ALA A 116 -7.43 -1.03 2.65
N ALA A 117 -7.06 -1.06 3.93
CA ALA A 117 -5.77 -1.58 4.37
C ALA A 117 -5.61 -3.07 4.00
N PHE A 118 -6.63 -3.90 4.19
CA PHE A 118 -6.60 -5.31 3.80
C PHE A 118 -6.29 -5.51 2.31
N PHE A 119 -6.98 -4.78 1.41
CA PHE A 119 -6.71 -4.86 -0.02
C PHE A 119 -5.30 -4.40 -0.37
N ARG A 120 -4.84 -3.30 0.25
CA ARG A 120 -3.50 -2.76 0.05
C ARG A 120 -2.41 -3.73 0.48
N PHE A 121 -2.52 -4.32 1.67
CA PHE A 121 -1.56 -5.33 2.14
C PHE A 121 -1.65 -6.63 1.33
N SER A 122 -2.84 -7.02 0.87
CA SER A 122 -3.01 -8.18 -0.02
C SER A 122 -2.32 -7.96 -1.36
N ALA A 123 -2.39 -6.75 -1.93
CA ALA A 123 -1.68 -6.39 -3.14
C ALA A 123 -0.16 -6.43 -2.95
N TYR A 124 0.35 -5.93 -1.83
CA TYR A 124 1.78 -6.01 -1.49
C TYR A 124 2.23 -7.46 -1.33
N ALA A 125 1.43 -8.29 -0.66
CA ALA A 125 1.70 -9.71 -0.53
C ALA A 125 1.73 -10.42 -1.90
N ALA A 126 0.77 -10.11 -2.77
CA ALA A 126 0.71 -10.64 -4.12
C ALA A 126 1.92 -10.24 -4.95
N PHE A 127 2.32 -8.97 -4.89
CA PHE A 127 3.48 -8.46 -5.60
C PHE A 127 4.80 -9.08 -5.08
N TYR A 128 4.92 -9.28 -3.78
CA TYR A 128 6.06 -9.95 -3.15
C TYR A 128 6.20 -11.40 -3.62
N VAL A 129 5.11 -12.16 -3.59
CA VAL A 129 5.09 -13.54 -4.09
C VAL A 129 5.46 -13.58 -5.58
N LEU A 130 4.86 -12.71 -6.40
CA LEU A 130 5.20 -12.61 -7.83
C LEU A 130 6.67 -12.28 -8.06
N THR A 131 7.24 -11.37 -7.27
CA THR A 131 8.65 -10.99 -7.35
C THR A 131 9.53 -12.21 -7.15
N ILE A 132 9.32 -12.96 -6.07
CA ILE A 132 10.10 -14.17 -5.79
C ILE A 132 9.93 -15.18 -6.91
N GLN A 133 8.70 -15.44 -7.37
CA GLN A 133 8.46 -16.45 -8.40
C GLN A 133 9.01 -16.07 -9.79
N LEU A 134 9.04 -14.78 -10.13
CA LEU A 134 9.45 -14.32 -11.47
C LEU A 134 10.94 -13.97 -11.56
N LEU A 135 11.55 -13.49 -10.47
CA LEU A 135 12.92 -12.98 -10.43
C LEU A 135 13.95 -14.01 -9.94
N VAL A 136 13.58 -15.29 -9.80
CA VAL A 136 14.53 -16.36 -9.46
C VAL A 136 15.72 -16.42 -10.42
N ARG A 137 15.50 -16.14 -11.71
CA ARG A 137 16.56 -16.17 -12.72
C ARG A 137 17.36 -14.88 -12.72
N ARG A 138 18.69 -14.98 -12.67
CA ARG A 138 19.62 -13.84 -12.62
C ARG A 138 19.44 -12.89 -13.80
N GLU A 139 19.15 -13.38 -15.00
CA GLU A 139 18.92 -12.54 -16.18
C GLU A 139 17.67 -11.67 -16.03
N ARG A 140 16.60 -12.24 -15.45
CA ARG A 140 15.34 -11.51 -15.21
C ARG A 140 15.50 -10.48 -14.11
N LEU A 141 16.16 -10.86 -13.01
CA LEU A 141 16.48 -9.95 -11.92
C LEU A 141 17.27 -8.73 -12.42
N LYS A 142 18.34 -8.95 -13.20
CA LYS A 142 19.14 -7.85 -13.76
C LYS A 142 18.33 -6.95 -14.67
N LYS A 143 17.53 -7.52 -15.58
CA LYS A 143 16.66 -6.75 -16.49
C LYS A 143 15.64 -5.92 -15.73
N THR A 144 14.94 -6.52 -14.77
CA THR A 144 13.96 -5.81 -13.94
C THR A 144 14.63 -4.71 -13.12
N ALA A 145 15.75 -5.00 -12.45
CA ALA A 145 16.49 -4.01 -11.66
C ALA A 145 16.98 -2.83 -12.52
N ALA A 146 17.46 -3.08 -13.74
CA ALA A 146 17.84 -2.03 -14.67
C ALA A 146 16.65 -1.13 -15.04
N ILE A 147 15.47 -1.71 -15.30
CA ILE A 147 14.24 -0.95 -15.57
C ILE A 147 13.89 -0.07 -14.37
N VAL A 148 13.94 -0.62 -13.15
CA VAL A 148 13.66 0.15 -11.92
C VAL A 148 14.65 1.30 -11.76
N ALA A 149 15.95 1.04 -11.96
CA ALA A 149 17.00 2.02 -11.81
C ALA A 149 16.84 3.18 -12.81
N VAL A 150 16.62 2.87 -14.09
CA VAL A 150 16.35 3.87 -15.13
C VAL A 150 15.10 4.68 -14.79
N PHE A 151 14.04 4.00 -14.36
CA PHE A 151 12.80 4.66 -13.99
C PHE A 151 12.97 5.58 -12.77
N ALA A 152 13.81 5.24 -11.80
CA ALA A 152 14.05 6.07 -10.61
C ALA A 152 14.84 7.36 -10.92
N VAL A 153 15.68 7.36 -11.96
CA VAL A 153 16.46 8.53 -12.36
C VAL A 153 15.56 9.65 -12.90
N LEU A 154 14.54 9.33 -13.69
CA LEU A 154 13.64 10.34 -14.28
C LEU A 154 12.91 11.24 -13.24
N PRO A 155 12.18 10.70 -12.24
CA PRO A 155 11.55 11.51 -11.21
C PRO A 155 12.57 12.19 -10.30
N ALA A 156 13.77 11.61 -10.09
CA ALA A 156 14.83 12.27 -9.35
C ALA A 156 15.33 13.53 -10.06
N LEU A 157 15.57 13.46 -11.38
CA LEU A 157 15.93 14.63 -12.20
C LEU A 157 14.81 15.67 -12.21
N LEU A 158 13.55 15.24 -12.39
CA LEU A 158 12.40 16.13 -12.33
C LEU A 158 12.31 16.85 -10.97
N ALA A 159 12.53 16.13 -9.87
CA ALA A 159 12.54 16.71 -8.53
C ALA A 159 13.66 17.74 -8.33
N ILE A 160 14.85 17.50 -8.89
CA ILE A 160 15.97 18.46 -8.86
C ILE A 160 15.59 19.73 -9.64
N VAL A 161 15.06 19.59 -10.87
CA VAL A 161 14.64 20.73 -11.69
C VAL A 161 13.55 21.52 -10.99
N LEU A 162 12.51 20.86 -10.47
CA LEU A 162 11.44 21.50 -9.72
C LEU A 162 11.98 22.28 -8.51
N LYS A 163 12.95 21.72 -7.78
CA LYS A 163 13.59 22.39 -6.64
C LYS A 163 14.35 23.65 -7.05
N LEU A 164 15.01 23.64 -8.20
CA LEU A 164 15.79 24.78 -8.70
C LEU A 164 14.91 25.88 -9.32
N THR A 165 13.76 25.50 -9.91
CA THR A 165 12.83 26.44 -10.57
C THR A 165 11.78 27.01 -9.62
N SER A 166 11.49 26.33 -8.50
CA SER A 166 10.51 26.82 -7.52
C SER A 166 11.09 28.01 -6.75
N ALA A 167 10.51 29.20 -6.97
CA ALA A 167 10.84 30.40 -6.21
C ALA A 167 10.50 30.26 -4.71
N PRO A 168 11.22 30.91 -3.79
CA PRO A 168 11.07 30.76 -2.33
C PRO A 168 9.74 31.27 -1.74
N ALA A 169 8.77 31.69 -2.54
CA ALA A 169 7.58 32.43 -2.09
C ALA A 169 6.24 31.65 -2.18
N ALA A 170 6.24 30.35 -2.50
CA ALA A 170 5.02 29.54 -2.55
C ALA A 170 4.81 28.64 -1.31
N ILE A 171 5.56 28.89 -0.23
CA ILE A 171 5.49 28.07 0.99
C ILE A 171 4.19 28.36 1.79
N TYR A 172 3.50 29.49 1.54
CA TYR A 172 2.23 29.81 2.21
C TYR A 172 1.19 30.48 1.28
N GLY A 173 0.56 29.69 0.39
CA GLY A 173 -0.80 29.95 -0.15
C GLY A 173 -0.92 30.25 -1.66
N PRO A 174 -2.16 30.35 -2.21
CA PRO A 174 -3.41 29.65 -1.89
C PRO A 174 -3.61 28.40 -2.79
N ARG A 175 -4.47 27.47 -2.35
CA ARG A 175 -4.84 26.24 -3.09
C ARG A 175 -5.38 26.57 -4.48
N SER A 176 -4.54 26.48 -5.52
CA SER A 176 -4.99 26.52 -6.91
C SER A 176 -5.22 25.10 -7.42
N SER A 177 -6.47 24.82 -7.73
CA SER A 177 -6.98 23.63 -8.41
C SER A 177 -6.46 23.60 -9.86
N GLY A 178 -5.28 23.04 -10.06
CA GLY A 178 -4.74 22.71 -11.38
C GLY A 178 -4.72 21.21 -11.62
N LEU A 179 -5.03 20.78 -12.84
CA LEU A 179 -5.00 19.37 -13.30
C LEU A 179 -3.62 18.69 -13.13
N PHE A 180 -2.58 19.49 -12.87
CA PHE A 180 -1.22 19.08 -12.52
C PHE A 180 -0.74 19.74 -11.22
N ALA A 181 -1.61 19.84 -10.21
CA ALA A 181 -1.15 20.05 -8.85
C ALA A 181 -0.40 18.78 -8.41
N PHE A 182 0.86 18.65 -8.84
CA PHE A 182 1.85 17.89 -8.09
C PHE A 182 1.81 18.49 -6.69
N ARG A 183 1.10 17.80 -5.79
CA ARG A 183 1.05 18.16 -4.39
C ARG A 183 2.50 18.33 -3.96
N ALA A 184 2.88 19.57 -3.64
CA ALA A 184 4.20 19.84 -3.11
C ALA A 184 4.45 18.79 -2.00
N PRO A 185 5.59 18.09 -2.01
CA PRO A 185 5.87 16.96 -1.13
C PRO A 185 5.95 17.33 0.37
N GLU A 186 5.57 18.56 0.71
CA GLU A 186 5.69 19.17 2.02
C GLU A 186 4.66 18.70 3.05
N THR A 187 3.60 17.96 2.67
CA THR A 187 2.54 17.66 3.66
C THR A 187 2.53 16.26 4.27
N LEU A 188 3.19 15.22 3.74
CA LEU A 188 3.01 13.88 4.33
C LEU A 188 4.20 12.92 4.40
N THR A 189 5.34 13.13 3.73
CA THR A 189 6.43 12.11 3.77
C THR A 189 7.82 12.65 4.06
N PHE A 190 8.18 13.85 3.59
CA PHE A 190 9.49 14.44 3.89
C PHE A 190 9.50 15.38 5.11
N ALA A 191 8.36 15.97 5.47
CA ALA A 191 8.23 16.81 6.67
C ALA A 191 8.57 16.06 7.97
N GLY A 192 8.26 14.75 8.04
CA GLY A 192 8.62 13.92 9.19
C GLY A 192 10.13 13.73 9.34
N LEU A 193 10.86 13.64 8.23
CA LEU A 193 12.31 13.44 8.22
C LEU A 193 13.07 14.75 8.49
N THR A 194 12.53 15.90 8.03
CA THR A 194 13.10 17.22 8.32
C THR A 194 12.86 17.68 9.76
N VAL A 195 11.72 17.35 10.37
CA VAL A 195 11.44 17.64 11.80
C VAL A 195 12.31 16.79 12.73
N ILE A 196 12.70 15.58 12.32
CA ILE A 196 13.59 14.70 13.11
C ILE A 196 15.06 15.15 13.01
N LEU A 197 15.49 15.67 11.87
CA LEU A 197 16.90 16.06 11.63
C LEU A 197 17.26 17.48 12.12
N LEU A 198 16.26 18.35 12.31
CA LEU A 198 16.43 19.68 12.91
C LEU A 198 15.48 19.81 14.10
N PRO A 199 15.87 19.34 15.30
CA PRO A 199 15.16 19.73 16.51
C PRO A 199 15.38 21.23 16.68
N MET A 200 14.34 22.01 16.44
CA MET A 200 14.37 23.46 16.67
C MET A 200 14.72 23.70 18.15
N ALA A 201 15.86 24.35 18.38
CA ALA A 201 16.15 25.09 19.60
C ALA A 201 15.49 26.47 19.53
#